data_AF-A0A6A2YBI5-F1
#
_entry.id   AF-A0A6A2YBI5-F1
#
_cell.length_a   1.000
_cell.length_b   1.000
_cell.length_c   1.000
_cell.angle_alpha   90.00
_cell.angle_beta   90.00
_cell.angle_gamma   90.00
#
_symmetry.space_group_name_H-M   'P 1'
#
loop_
_entity.id
_entity.type
_entity.pdbx_description
1 polymer ?
#
loop_
_entity_poly.entity_id
_entity_poly.type
_entity_poly.pdbx_seq_one_letter_code
_entity_poly.pdbx_strand_id
1 'polypeptide(L)'
;MNLGNNSMAALVAQGCSEIRWLATKMGAKPATITGLSGTGDIVLTCFVNLSRNKTVGVRLGSGEKLEDILSSMNQVVAEGVSTAEAVIALAQKYDVKMPVLTAVARIMDSELTPKKAVLELMSLPQVIQCP
;
A
#
# COMPACT_ATOMS: atom_id res chain seq x y z
N MET A 1 15.44 3.72 5.79
CA MET A 1 16.20 3.50 4.53
C MET A 1 16.20 4.71 3.58
N ASN A 2 15.37 5.76 3.79
CA ASN A 2 15.36 7.01 3.01
C ASN A 2 15.60 6.85 1.49
N LEU A 3 14.79 6.01 0.84
CA LEU A 3 14.99 5.54 -0.54
C LEU A 3 14.74 6.61 -1.63
N GLY A 4 14.34 7.82 -1.24
CA GLY A 4 14.11 8.95 -2.15
C GLY A 4 12.79 8.88 -2.95
N ASN A 5 12.54 9.95 -3.71
CA ASN A 5 11.25 10.19 -4.40
C ASN A 5 11.01 9.22 -5.57
N ASN A 6 12.05 8.76 -6.25
CA ASN A 6 11.91 7.81 -7.36
C ASN A 6 11.36 6.46 -6.88
N SER A 7 11.87 5.97 -5.75
CA SER A 7 11.40 4.73 -5.13
C SER A 7 9.94 4.87 -4.65
N MET A 8 9.59 6.03 -4.08
CA MET A 8 8.21 6.34 -3.70
C MET A 8 7.28 6.36 -4.91
N ALA A 9 7.67 7.03 -6.01
CA ALA A 9 6.88 7.09 -7.23
C ALA A 9 6.65 5.70 -7.85
N ALA A 10 7.70 4.86 -7.89
CA ALA A 10 7.59 3.49 -8.37
C ALA A 10 6.64 2.64 -7.51
N LEU A 11 6.76 2.74 -6.18
CA LEU A 11 5.89 2.03 -5.24
C LEU A 11 4.41 2.43 -5.41
N VAL A 12 4.14 3.74 -5.52
CA VAL A 12 2.79 4.27 -5.72
C VAL A 12 2.22 3.83 -7.06
N ALA A 13 2.99 3.91 -8.14
CA ALA A 13 2.55 3.47 -9.47
C ALA A 13 2.21 1.97 -9.51
N GLN A 14 3.01 1.15 -8.83
CA GLN A 14 2.74 -0.28 -8.69
C GLN A 14 1.48 -0.54 -7.86
N GLY A 15 1.32 0.11 -6.70
CA GLY A 15 0.11 0.01 -5.88
C GLY A 15 -1.16 0.42 -6.63
N CYS A 16 -1.12 1.51 -7.40
CA CYS A 16 -2.23 1.91 -8.28
C CYS A 16 -2.58 0.83 -9.31
N SER A 17 -1.57 0.14 -9.86
CA SER A 17 -1.80 -0.94 -10.83
C SER A 17 -2.44 -2.15 -10.17
N GLU A 18 -2.03 -2.53 -8.96
CA GLU A 18 -2.65 -3.60 -8.18
C GLU A 18 -4.12 -3.30 -7.84
N ILE A 19 -4.42 -2.07 -7.40
CA ILE A 19 -5.81 -1.62 -7.14
C ILE A 19 -6.64 -1.72 -8.42
N ARG A 20 -6.11 -1.25 -9.55
CA ARG A 20 -6.80 -1.32 -10.85
C ARG A 20 -7.08 -2.77 -11.26
N TRP A 21 -6.12 -3.67 -11.11
CA TRP A 21 -6.29 -5.08 -11.47
C TRP A 21 -7.34 -5.76 -10.60
N LEU A 22 -7.28 -5.57 -9.28
CA LEU A 22 -8.29 -6.08 -8.35
C LEU A 22 -9.68 -5.55 -8.71
N ALA A 23 -9.82 -4.22 -8.87
CA ALA A 23 -11.10 -3.61 -9.20
C ALA A 23 -11.68 -4.14 -10.52
N THR A 24 -10.82 -4.35 -11.53
CA THR A 24 -11.24 -4.91 -12.82
C THR A 24 -11.75 -6.35 -12.66
N LYS A 25 -11.07 -7.17 -11.85
CA LYS A 25 -11.51 -8.54 -11.53
C LYS A 25 -12.81 -8.58 -10.71
N MET A 26 -13.10 -7.52 -9.95
CA MET A 26 -14.37 -7.30 -9.27
C MET A 26 -15.49 -6.79 -10.20
N GLY A 27 -15.21 -6.56 -11.49
CA GLY A 27 -16.18 -6.08 -12.47
C GLY A 27 -16.26 -4.55 -12.60
N ALA A 28 -15.36 -3.80 -11.96
CA ALA A 28 -15.29 -2.36 -12.13
C ALA A 28 -14.73 -1.97 -13.51
N LYS A 29 -15.13 -0.79 -14.00
CA LYS A 29 -14.54 -0.20 -15.21
C LYS A 29 -13.16 0.38 -14.87
N PRO A 30 -12.08 0.05 -15.62
CA PRO A 30 -10.74 0.58 -15.35
C PRO A 30 -10.69 2.12 -15.28
N ALA A 31 -11.50 2.79 -16.11
CA ALA A 31 -11.62 4.25 -16.14
C ALA A 31 -12.06 4.88 -14.81
N THR A 32 -12.81 4.14 -13.98
CA THR A 32 -13.23 4.60 -12.65
C THR A 32 -12.05 4.74 -11.70
N ILE A 33 -11.02 3.89 -11.86
CA ILE A 33 -9.83 3.90 -10.99
C ILE A 33 -8.83 4.98 -11.45
N THR A 34 -8.78 5.28 -12.74
CA THR A 34 -7.86 6.31 -13.28
C THR A 34 -8.33 7.75 -13.02
N GLY A 35 -9.55 7.95 -12.52
CA GLY A 35 -10.11 9.26 -12.20
C GLY A 35 -9.60 9.86 -10.89
N LEU A 36 -10.18 11.01 -10.53
CA LEU A 36 -9.78 11.77 -9.33
C LEU A 36 -9.97 10.96 -8.04
N SER A 37 -11.05 10.20 -7.92
CA SER A 37 -11.36 9.38 -6.74
C SER A 37 -10.50 8.12 -6.61
N GLY A 38 -9.70 7.77 -7.61
CA GLY A 38 -8.77 6.65 -7.57
C GLY A 38 -7.33 7.15 -7.54
N THR A 39 -6.67 7.19 -8.69
CA THR A 39 -5.27 7.63 -8.81
C THR A 39 -5.04 9.02 -8.22
N GLY A 40 -5.97 9.97 -8.39
CA GLY A 40 -5.85 11.32 -7.86
C GLY A 40 -5.73 11.35 -6.33
N ASP A 41 -6.63 10.66 -5.65
CA ASP A 41 -6.65 10.55 -4.19
C ASP A 41 -5.45 9.77 -3.63
N ILE A 42 -5.02 8.71 -4.33
CA ILE A 42 -3.82 7.95 -3.96
C ILE A 42 -2.58 8.85 -4.01
N VAL A 43 -2.40 9.60 -5.11
CA VAL A 43 -1.25 10.52 -5.25
C VAL A 43 -1.29 11.59 -4.17
N LEU A 44 -2.46 12.19 -3.90
CA LEU A 44 -2.62 13.16 -2.82
C LEU A 44 -2.19 12.57 -1.46
N THR A 45 -2.70 11.38 -1.14
CA THR A 45 -2.48 10.70 0.15
C THR A 45 -1.03 10.24 0.33
N CYS A 46 -0.35 9.79 -0.73
CA CYS A 46 1.02 9.30 -0.65
C CYS A 46 2.07 10.42 -0.64
N PHE A 47 1.82 11.54 -1.33
CA PHE A 47 2.81 12.59 -1.47
C PHE A 47 2.67 13.71 -0.43
N VAL A 48 1.47 14.00 0.08
CA VAL A 48 1.26 15.09 1.04
C VAL A 48 1.54 14.66 2.49
N ASN A 49 2.25 15.50 3.24
CA ASN A 49 2.67 15.22 4.63
C ASN A 49 1.52 15.27 5.67
N LEU A 50 0.34 15.73 5.28
CA LEU A 50 -0.86 15.74 6.13
C LEU A 50 -1.53 14.36 6.25
N SER A 51 -1.12 13.40 5.42
CA SER A 51 -1.66 12.04 5.43
C SER A 51 -1.23 11.28 6.68
N ARG A 52 -2.21 10.88 7.50
CA ARG A 52 -2.00 10.03 8.68
C ARG A 52 -1.41 8.68 8.31
N ASN A 53 -1.89 8.07 7.21
CA ASN A 53 -1.34 6.81 6.70
C ASN A 53 0.14 6.96 6.33
N LYS A 54 0.51 8.06 5.68
CA LYS A 54 1.91 8.35 5.35
C LYS A 54 2.76 8.49 6.62
N THR A 55 2.26 9.21 7.63
CA THR A 55 2.96 9.36 8.91
C THR A 55 3.19 8.02 9.60
N VAL A 56 2.18 7.15 9.67
CA VAL A 56 2.34 5.79 10.22
C VAL A 56 3.39 5.00 9.44
N GLY A 57 3.30 4.98 8.11
CA GLY A 57 4.26 4.28 7.25
C GLY A 57 5.71 4.77 7.41
N VAL A 58 5.92 6.08 7.55
CA VAL A 58 7.26 6.67 7.77
C VAL A 58 7.84 6.28 9.12
N ARG A 59 7.01 6.28 10.19
CA ARG A 59 7.43 5.88 11.54
C ARG A 59 7.76 4.39 11.61
N LEU A 60 6.91 3.55 11.03
CA LEU A 60 7.19 2.11 10.86
C LEU A 60 8.49 1.87 10.09
N GLY A 61 8.68 2.59 8.98
CA GLY A 61 9.92 2.51 8.18
C GLY A 61 11.17 3.00 8.90
N SER A 62 11.00 3.78 9.98
CA SER A 62 12.07 4.22 10.89
C SER A 62 12.36 3.22 12.01
N GLY A 63 11.55 2.16 12.13
CA GLY A 63 11.75 1.08 13.10
C GLY A 63 10.93 1.20 14.38
N GLU A 64 10.01 2.18 14.47
CA GLU A 64 9.05 2.26 15.57
C GLU A 64 8.04 1.11 15.51
N LYS A 65 7.55 0.65 16.66
CA LYS A 65 6.51 -0.39 16.71
C LYS A 65 5.14 0.20 16.41
N LEU A 66 4.30 -0.59 15.73
CA LEU A 66 2.94 -0.16 15.37
C LEU A 66 2.13 0.25 16.62
N GLU A 67 2.21 -0.52 17.69
CA GLU A 67 1.53 -0.26 18.96
C GLU A 67 1.90 1.11 19.56
N ASP A 68 3.18 1.46 19.56
CA ASP A 68 3.69 2.73 20.08
C ASP A 68 3.23 3.90 19.20
N ILE A 69 3.24 3.71 17.88
CA ILE A 69 2.75 4.70 16.92
C ILE A 69 1.26 4.97 17.17
N LEU A 70 0.43 3.92 17.21
CA LEU A 70 -1.01 4.05 17.38
C LEU A 70 -1.37 4.67 18.73
N SER A 71 -0.68 4.28 19.81
CA SER A 71 -0.90 4.83 21.15
C SER A 71 -0.57 6.32 21.24
N SER A 72 0.35 6.82 20.42
CA SER A 72 0.69 8.25 20.34
C SER A 72 -0.25 9.08 19.45
N MET A 73 -1.17 8.45 18.72
CA MET A 73 -2.13 9.15 17.86
C MET A 73 -3.43 9.39 18.64
N ASN A 74 -3.82 10.66 18.79
CA ASN A 74 -5.03 11.06 19.51
C ASN A 74 -6.31 10.54 18.80
N GLN A 75 -6.78 9.37 19.23
CA GLN A 75 -8.07 8.69 18.96
C GLN A 75 -8.52 8.44 17.51
N VAL A 76 -7.90 9.03 16.49
CA VAL A 76 -8.24 8.74 15.09
C VAL A 76 -7.17 7.86 14.46
N VAL A 77 -7.47 6.56 14.41
CA VAL A 77 -6.61 5.52 13.82
C VAL A 77 -6.46 5.77 12.32
N ALA A 78 -5.26 5.53 11.80
CA ALA A 78 -5.01 5.57 10.36
C ALA A 78 -5.79 4.44 9.66
N GLU A 79 -6.71 4.81 8.77
CA GLU A 79 -7.69 3.93 8.09
C GLU A 79 -7.03 2.74 7.39
N GLY A 80 -5.80 2.91 6.89
CA GLY A 80 -5.05 1.86 6.21
C GLY A 80 -4.68 0.70 7.12
N VAL A 81 -4.55 0.92 8.44
CA VAL A 81 -4.20 -0.13 9.41
C VAL A 81 -5.34 -1.15 9.51
N SER A 82 -6.58 -0.69 9.66
CA SER A 82 -7.75 -1.59 9.75
C SER A 82 -8.15 -2.18 8.40
N THR A 83 -7.76 -1.56 7.28
CA THR A 83 -8.14 -2.01 5.93
C THR A 83 -7.15 -3.02 5.34
N ALA A 84 -5.92 -3.10 5.88
CA ALA A 84 -4.87 -3.90 5.28
C ALA A 84 -5.19 -5.40 5.23
N GLU A 85 -5.83 -5.95 6.26
CA GLU A 85 -6.24 -7.37 6.32
C GLU A 85 -7.18 -7.75 5.15
N ALA A 86 -8.05 -6.82 4.74
CA ALA A 86 -9.00 -7.06 3.64
C ALA A 86 -8.29 -7.26 2.29
N VAL A 87 -7.08 -6.71 2.12
CA VAL A 87 -6.31 -6.85 0.88
C VAL A 87 -5.98 -8.32 0.61
N ILE A 88 -5.49 -9.05 1.62
CA ILE A 88 -5.09 -10.46 1.45
C ILE A 88 -6.32 -11.29 1.10
N ALA A 89 -7.43 -11.10 1.81
CA ALA A 89 -8.68 -11.79 1.55
C ALA A 89 -9.22 -11.53 0.13
N LEU A 90 -9.16 -10.27 -0.33
CA LEU A 90 -9.59 -9.89 -1.68
C LEU A 90 -8.65 -10.45 -2.76
N ALA A 91 -7.34 -10.39 -2.55
CA ALA A 91 -6.34 -10.94 -3.48
C ALA A 91 -6.56 -12.45 -3.68
N GLN A 92 -6.81 -13.19 -2.60
CA GLN A 92 -7.13 -14.62 -2.65
C GLN A 92 -8.48 -14.89 -3.33
N LYS A 93 -9.53 -14.14 -2.97
CA LYS A 93 -10.89 -14.33 -3.51
C LYS A 93 -10.96 -14.12 -5.03
N TYR A 94 -10.24 -13.15 -5.56
CA TYR A 94 -10.28 -12.78 -6.98
C TYR A 94 -9.08 -13.30 -7.78
N ASP A 95 -8.20 -14.10 -7.17
CA ASP A 95 -6.98 -14.66 -7.76
C ASP A 95 -6.11 -13.59 -8.45
N VAL A 96 -5.76 -12.55 -7.68
CA VAL A 96 -4.96 -11.40 -8.16
C VAL A 96 -3.66 -11.30 -7.38
N LYS A 97 -2.54 -11.19 -8.10
CA LYS A 97 -1.23 -10.94 -7.49
C LYS A 97 -1.12 -9.47 -7.11
N MET A 98 -1.00 -9.20 -5.82
CA MET A 98 -0.90 -7.84 -5.26
C MET A 98 0.31 -7.71 -4.31
N PRO A 99 1.55 -7.87 -4.82
CA PRO A 99 2.73 -7.95 -3.97
C PRO A 99 2.96 -6.72 -3.10
N VAL A 100 2.71 -5.51 -3.58
CA VAL A 100 2.90 -4.28 -2.78
C VAL A 100 1.88 -4.22 -1.66
N LEU A 101 0.59 -4.37 -1.98
CA LEU A 101 -0.46 -4.20 -0.98
C LEU A 101 -0.49 -5.36 0.03
N THR A 102 -0.18 -6.59 -0.40
CA THR A 102 -0.04 -7.72 0.54
C THR A 102 1.20 -7.62 1.42
N ALA A 103 2.30 -7.04 0.92
CA ALA A 103 3.46 -6.75 1.77
C ALA A 103 3.12 -5.73 2.86
N VAL A 104 2.31 -4.70 2.55
CA VAL A 104 1.83 -3.75 3.56
C VAL A 104 0.99 -4.45 4.63
N ALA A 105 0.06 -5.32 4.24
CA ALA A 105 -0.74 -6.11 5.18
C ALA A 105 0.12 -6.98 6.11
N ARG A 106 1.08 -7.72 5.54
CA ARG A 106 2.04 -8.53 6.31
C ARG A 106 2.92 -7.71 7.26
N ILE A 107 3.18 -6.44 6.95
CA ILE A 107 3.87 -5.52 7.88
C ILE A 107 2.94 -5.13 9.04
N MET A 108 1.66 -4.86 8.78
CA MET A 108 0.68 -4.53 9.83
C MET A 108 0.51 -5.70 10.80
N ASP A 109 0.49 -6.93 10.26
CA ASP A 109 0.36 -8.18 11.04
C ASP A 109 1.67 -8.62 11.70
N SER A 110 2.73 -7.82 11.61
CA SER A 110 4.07 -8.10 12.14
C SER A 110 4.75 -9.37 11.58
N GLU A 111 4.24 -9.93 10.48
CA GLU A 111 4.85 -11.07 9.79
C GLU A 111 6.10 -10.67 8.98
N LEU A 112 6.17 -9.40 8.57
CA LEU A 112 7.21 -8.88 7.70
C LEU A 112 7.75 -7.54 8.20
N THR A 113 9.07 -7.37 8.18
CA THR A 113 9.67 -6.06 8.49
C THR A 113 9.71 -5.18 7.25
N PRO A 114 9.59 -3.83 7.37
CA PRO A 114 9.66 -2.93 6.21
C PRO A 114 10.92 -3.13 5.36
N LYS A 115 12.06 -3.39 6.00
CA LYS A 115 13.32 -3.66 5.30
C LYS A 115 13.27 -4.95 4.47
N LYS A 116 12.71 -6.03 5.02
CA LYS A 116 12.53 -7.29 4.28
C LYS A 116 11.54 -7.12 3.14
N ALA A 117 10.43 -6.40 3.37
CA ALA A 117 9.44 -6.11 2.34
C ALA A 117 10.05 -5.40 1.12
N VAL A 118 10.89 -4.38 1.34
CA VAL A 118 11.59 -3.70 0.24
C VAL A 118 12.45 -4.68 -0.56
N LEU A 119 13.21 -5.54 0.12
CA LEU A 119 14.07 -6.53 -0.55
C LEU A 119 13.25 -7.54 -1.36
N GLU A 120 12.15 -8.03 -0.80
CA GLU A 120 11.22 -8.93 -1.50
C GLU A 120 10.66 -8.24 -2.76
N LEU A 121 10.15 -7.01 -2.63
CA LEU A 121 9.56 -6.25 -3.75
C LEU A 121 10.58 -5.95 -4.86
N MET A 122 11.82 -5.62 -4.51
CA MET A 122 12.89 -5.37 -5.49
C MET A 122 13.31 -6.62 -6.26
N SER A 123 13.05 -7.81 -5.72
CA SER A 123 13.35 -9.08 -6.38
C SER A 123 12.25 -9.53 -7.36
N LEU A 124 11.10 -8.86 -7.35
CA LEU A 124 9.99 -9.21 -8.22
C LEU A 124 10.25 -8.71 -9.65
N PRO A 125 9.87 -9.48 -10.68
CA PRO A 125 9.87 -8.97 -12.04
C PRO A 125 8.91 -7.78 -12.12
N GLN A 126 9.21 -6.80 -12.97
CA GLN A 126 8.23 -5.75 -13.28
C GLN A 126 7.05 -6.42 -13.99
N VAL A 127 5.99 -6.71 -13.25
CA VAL A 127 4.83 -7.43 -13.78
C VAL A 127 4.01 -6.45 -14.62
N ILE A 128 4.14 -6.54 -15.93
CA ILE A 128 3.15 -6.01 -16.86
C ILE A 128 2.01 -7.04 -16.90
N GLN A 129 1.05 -6.96 -15.98
CA GLN A 129 -0.24 -7.63 -16.22
C GLN A 129 -1.04 -6.79 -17.23
N CYS A 130 -0.66 -6.96 -18.49
CA CYS A 130 -1.57 -6.74 -19.62
C CYS A 130 -2.48 -7.98 -19.76
N PRO A 131 -3.69 -7.80 -20.32
CA PRO A 131 -4.77 -8.80 -20.31
C PRO A 131 -4.40 -10.15 -20.92
#